data_AF-A0A816JJL5-F1
#
_entry.id   AF-A0A816JJL5-F1
#
_cell.length_a   1.000
_cell.length_b   1.000
_cell.length_c   1.000
_cell.angle_alpha   90.00
_cell.angle_beta   90.00
_cell.angle_gamma   90.00
#
_symmetry.space_group_name_H-M   'P 1'
#
loop_
_entity.id
_entity.type
_entity.pdbx_description
1 polymer ?
#
loop_
_entity_poly.entity_id
_entity_poly.type
_entity_poly.pdbx_seq_one_letter_code
_entity_poly.pdbx_strand_id
1 'polypeptide(L)' 'MCKDTGVREYLYFVGVTDTNEFVFAPFFPSDPFRVYYYNFVKESITRVEIQGMGAFEKPFKVRIFLNHVEDVKLMESF' A
#
# COMPACT_ATOMS: atom_id res chain seq x y z
N MET A 1 22.71 -2.29 -9.35
CA MET A 1 22.86 -3.69 -9.79
C MET A 1 23.16 -4.53 -8.56
N CYS A 2 22.20 -5.33 -8.09
CA CYS A 2 22.41 -6.34 -7.07
C CYS A 2 21.58 -7.55 -7.50
N LYS A 3 22.26 -8.63 -7.87
CA LYS A 3 21.66 -9.94 -8.04
C LYS A 3 21.80 -10.65 -6.71
N ASP A 4 20.69 -11.09 -6.13
CA ASP A 4 20.68 -12.21 -5.19
C ASP A 4 19.28 -12.84 -5.15
N THR A 5 19.24 -14.17 -5.16
CA THR A 5 18.07 -15.04 -5.28
C THR A 5 17.30 -15.16 -3.97
N GLY A 6 16.53 -14.11 -3.66
CA GLY A 6 15.44 -14.10 -2.68
C GLY A 6 14.61 -12.87 -3.00
N VAL A 7 13.32 -13.03 -3.32
CA VAL A 7 12.50 -11.93 -3.85
C VAL A 7 12.46 -10.77 -2.86
N ARG A 8 13.31 -9.76 -3.07
CA ARG A 8 13.29 -8.51 -2.33
C ARG A 8 12.18 -7.64 -2.93
N GLU A 9 11.06 -7.58 -2.25
CA GLU A 9 9.97 -6.66 -2.59
C GLU A 9 10.35 -5.26 -2.09
N TYR A 10 10.49 -4.30 -3.00
CA TYR A 10 10.72 -2.90 -2.63
C TYR A 10 9.40 -2.29 -2.17
N LEU A 11 9.35 -1.89 -0.91
CA LEU A 11 8.21 -1.22 -0.33
C LEU A 11 8.44 0.29 -0.30
N TYR A 12 7.43 1.04 -0.73
CA TYR A 12 7.43 2.48 -0.75
C TYR A 12 6.59 3.00 0.41
N PHE A 13 7.06 4.05 1.07
CA PHE A 13 6.30 4.77 2.06
C PHE A 13 5.12 5.48 1.39
N VAL A 14 3.90 5.14 1.81
CA VAL A 14 2.65 5.72 1.31
C VAL A 14 2.26 6.91 2.17
N GLY A 15 2.41 6.80 3.49
CA GLY A 15 2.04 7.85 4.44
C GLY A 15 1.87 7.33 5.86
N VAL A 16 1.23 8.15 6.69
CA VAL A 16 0.91 7.85 8.08
C VAL A 16 -0.60 7.92 8.27
N THR A 17 -1.18 6.99 9.04
CA THR A 17 -2.59 7.04 9.44
C THR A 17 -2.78 7.78 10.77
N ASP A 18 -4.02 8.12 11.10
CA ASP A 18 -4.38 8.73 12.38
C ASP A 18 -4.26 7.75 13.58
N THR A 19 -3.96 6.47 13.31
CA THR A 19 -3.81 5.37 14.28
C THR A 19 -2.35 5.01 14.59
N ASN A 20 -1.42 5.91 14.27
CA ASN A 20 0.03 5.74 14.48
C ASN A 20 0.64 4.63 13.63
N GLU A 21 0.18 4.47 12.38
CA GLU A 21 0.69 3.44 11.48
C GLU A 21 1.37 4.06 10.25
N PHE A 22 2.62 3.65 10.01
CA PHE A 22 3.26 3.87 8.71
C PHE A 22 2.73 2.85 7.72
N VAL A 23 2.30 3.34 6.56
CA VAL A 23 1.78 2.49 5.49
C VAL A 23 2.84 2.34 4.42
N PHE A 24 3.13 1.09 4.06
CA PHE A 24 4.06 0.73 2.99
C PHE A 24 3.41 -0.18 1.97
N ALA A 25 3.77 -0.02 0.70
CA ALA A 25 3.26 -0.86 -0.37
C ALA A 25 4.25 -1.03 -1.53
N PRO A 26 4.20 -2.16 -2.24
CA PRO A 26 4.96 -2.33 -3.46
C PRO A 26 4.37 -1.46 -4.58
N PHE A 27 5.24 -0.95 -5.45
CA PHE A 27 4.83 -0.11 -6.58
C PHE A 27 4.26 -0.93 -7.75
N PHE A 28 4.69 -2.18 -7.88
CA PHE A 28 4.21 -3.10 -8.90
C PHE A 28 3.37 -4.20 -8.26
N PRO A 29 2.30 -4.65 -8.93
CA PRO A 29 1.52 -5.77 -8.43
C PRO A 29 2.40 -7.03 -8.35
N SER A 30 2.21 -7.75 -7.26
CA SER A 30 2.73 -9.09 -6.99
C SER A 30 1.52 -10.00 -6.74
N ASP A 31 1.68 -11.30 -6.96
CA ASP A 31 0.68 -12.27 -6.51
C ASP A 31 1.28 -13.06 -5.34
N PRO A 32 0.82 -12.83 -4.10
CA PRO A 32 -0.26 -11.93 -3.71
C PRO A 32 0.20 -10.48 -3.47
N PHE A 33 -0.68 -9.50 -3.75
CA PHE A 33 -0.40 -8.08 -3.54
C PHE A 33 -0.71 -7.69 -2.10
N ARG A 34 0.28 -7.14 -1.39
CA ARG A 34 0.19 -6.88 0.04
C ARG A 34 0.53 -5.44 0.40
N VAL A 35 -0.23 -4.89 1.33
CA VAL A 35 0.00 -3.60 1.98
C VAL A 35 0.41 -3.85 3.42
N TYR A 36 1.36 -3.07 3.92
CA TYR A 36 1.96 -3.24 5.24
C TYR A 36 1.67 -2.01 6.10
N TYR A 37 1.18 -2.25 7.31
CA TYR A 37 0.91 -1.24 8.32
C TYR A 37 1.84 -1.50 9.49
N TYR A 38 2.75 -0.59 9.76
CA TYR A 38 3.63 -0.67 10.93
C TYR A 38 3.17 0.31 11.99
N ASN A 39 2.68 -0.19 13.11
CA ASN A 39 2.32 0.64 14.25
C ASN A 39 3.59 0.97 15.05
N PHE A 40 4.02 2.23 15.05
CA PHE A 40 5.27 2.64 15.69
C PHE A 40 5.16 2.82 17.21
N VAL A 41 3.96 2.75 17.78
CA VAL A 41 3.74 2.78 19.24
C VAL A 41 3.74 1.36 19.80
N LYS A 42 3.07 0.43 19.10
CA LYS A 42 2.98 -0.99 19.49
C LYS A 42 4.14 -1.83 18.94
N GLU A 43 4.95 -1.25 18.07
CA GLU A 43 6.06 -1.89 17.34
C GLU A 43 5.63 -3.17 16.60
N SER A 44 4.42 -3.16 16.03
CA SER A 44 3.83 -4.33 15.37
C SER A 44 3.58 -4.09 13.89
N ILE A 45 3.70 -5.14 13.08
CA ILE A 45 3.38 -5.10 11.65
C ILE A 45 2.11 -5.88 11.37
N THR A 46 1.18 -5.24 10.67
CA THR A 46 0.00 -5.88 10.07
C THR A 46 0.19 -5.93 8.56
N ARG A 47 -0.08 -7.09 7.98
CA ARG A 47 0.02 -7.33 6.53
C ARG A 47 -1.36 -7.62 5.99
N VAL A 48 -1.82 -6.79 5.05
CA VAL A 48 -3.14 -6.91 4.43
C VAL A 48 -2.96 -7.34 2.98
N GLU A 49 -3.63 -8.42 2.61
CA GLU A 49 -3.65 -8.91 1.24
C GLU A 49 -4.83 -8.31 0.48
N ILE A 50 -4.57 -7.66 -0.64
CA ILE A 50 -5.62 -7.12 -1.50
C ILE A 50 -6.02 -8.20 -2.50
N GLN A 51 -7.25 -8.66 -2.37
CA GLN A 51 -7.82 -9.68 -3.23
C GLN A 51 -8.16 -9.11 -4.62
N GLY A 52 -8.27 -9.99 -5.62
CA GLY A 52 -8.65 -9.61 -6.98
C GLY A 52 -7.51 -9.00 -7.82
N MET A 53 -6.27 -8.99 -7.31
CA MET A 53 -5.12 -8.41 -8.01
C MET A 53 -4.51 -9.34 -9.08
N GLY A 54 -4.88 -10.62 -9.11
CA GLY A 54 -4.30 -11.61 -10.04
C GLY A 54 -4.57 -11.36 -11.52
N ALA A 55 -5.59 -10.56 -11.87
CA ALA A 55 -5.85 -10.17 -13.27
C ALA A 55 -4.92 -9.05 -13.77
N PHE A 56 -4.23 -8.35 -12.86
CA PHE A 56 -3.37 -7.22 -13.19
C PHE A 56 -1.91 -7.67 -13.25
N GLU A 57 -1.53 -8.31 -14.36
CA GLU A 57 -0.14 -8.69 -14.60
C GLU A 57 0.72 -7.47 -14.97
N LYS A 58 2.01 -7.49 -14.61
CA LYS A 58 2.96 -6.41 -14.92
C LYS A 58 2.92 -6.04 -16.42
N PRO A 59 3.10 -4.76 -16.79
CA PRO A 59 3.74 -3.70 -16.01
C PRO A 59 2.79 -2.57 -15.57
N PHE A 60 1.68 -2.88 -14.90
CA PHE A 60 0.87 -1.83 -14.27
C PHE A 60 1.50 -1.34 -12.96
N LYS A 61 1.28 -0.06 -12.64
CA LYS A 61 1.71 0.56 -11.38
C LYS A 61 0.48 0.74 -10.51
N VAL A 62 0.57 0.36 -9.24
CA VAL A 62 -0.52 0.57 -8.28
C VAL A 62 -0.22 1.84 -7.49
N ARG A 63 -1.20 2.74 -7.41
CA ARG A 63 -1.16 3.89 -6.52
C ARG A 63 -2.14 3.67 -5.38
N ILE A 64 -1.66 3.82 -4.16
CA ILE A 64 -2.47 3.71 -2.95
C ILE A 64 -2.71 5.10 -2.40
N PHE A 65 -3.97 5.39 -2.09
CA PHE A 65 -4.38 6.62 -1.43
C PHE A 65 -4.92 6.27 -0.04
N LEU A 66 -4.35 6.89 0.99
CA LEU A 66 -4.86 6.75 2.35
C LEU A 66 -6.14 7.58 2.52
N ASN A 67 -7.00 7.14 3.43
CA ASN A 67 -8.21 7.85 3.83
C ASN A 67 -9.13 8.23 2.65
N HIS A 68 -9.27 7.32 1.67
CA HIS A 68 -10.22 7.52 0.58
C HIS A 68 -11.65 7.58 1.14
N VAL A 69 -12.31 8.72 0.97
CA VAL A 69 -13.72 8.92 1.31
C VAL A 69 -14.54 8.68 0.05
N GLU A 70 -15.44 7.71 0.08
CA GLU A 70 -16.26 7.33 -1.09
C GLU A 70 -17.25 8.45 -1.50
N ASP A 71 -17.73 9.23 -0.54
CA ASP A 71 -18.71 10.30 -0.75
C ASP A 71 -18.09 11.68 -0.52
N VAL A 72 -17.32 12.15 -1.51
CA VAL A 72 -16.88 13.55 -1.55
C VAL A 72 -18.04 14.38 -2.08
N LYS A 73 -18.96 14.79 -1.19
CA LYS A 73 -19.92 15.84 -1.52
C LYS A 73 -19.12 17.08 -1.88
N LEU A 74 -19.06 17.41 -3.17
CA LEU A 74 -18.46 18.65 -3.67
C LEU A 74 -19.11 19.80 -2.90
N MET A 75 -18.39 20.39 -1.95
CA MET A 75 -18.83 21.64 -1.35
C MET A 75 -18.75 22.67 -2.46
N GLU A 76 -19.90 23.17 -2.92
CA GLU A 76 -19.94 24.32 -3.80
C GLU A 76 -19.20 25.45 -3.11
N SER A 77 -18.15 25.95 -3.75
CA SER A 77 -17.46 27.16 -3.34
C SER A 77 -18.43 28.33 -3.52
N PHE A 78 -18.84 28.94 -2.40
CA PHE A 78 -19.64 30.17 -2.35
C PHE A 78 -18.95 31.34 -3.06
#